data_AF-A0A417UKU8-F1
#
_entry.id   AF-A0A417UKU8-F1
#
_cell.length_a   1.000
_cell.length_b   1.000
_cell.length_c   1.000
_cell.angle_alpha   90.00
_cell.angle_beta   90.00
_cell.angle_gamma   90.00
#
_symmetry.space_group_name_H-M   'P 1'
#
loop_
_entity.id
_entity.type
_entity.pdbx_description
1 polymer ?
#
loop_
_entity_poly.entity_id
_entity_poly.type
_entity_poly.pdbx_seq_one_letter_code
_entity_poly.pdbx_strand_id
1 'polypeptide(L)'
;MSAIKKQGPAFYADAVAVILGIAGTIVMSVCHTMDTANPLNSFGKLVAFAVLAMVLVCASIAAANRKKDVVSLLAVMCAIALLTLNIGEIISSRILLISGLFSWNSQNMIGWRVFYVSIACIVCFVAAILALIVGAFLKNRKEG
;
A
#
# COMPACT_ATOMS: atom_id res chain seq x y z
N MET A 1 15.36 11.73 -29.98
CA MET A 1 14.66 10.77 -29.09
C MET A 1 15.69 9.88 -28.43
N SER A 2 15.72 9.86 -27.09
CA SER A 2 16.18 8.80 -26.17
C SER A 2 16.83 9.43 -24.95
N ALA A 3 16.00 9.97 -24.04
CA ALA A 3 16.45 10.57 -22.78
C ALA A 3 15.91 9.78 -21.57
N ILE A 4 15.78 8.45 -21.70
CA ILE A 4 15.64 7.62 -20.50
C ILE A 4 17.05 7.49 -19.91
N LYS A 5 17.44 8.49 -19.12
CA LYS A 5 18.63 8.43 -18.26
C LYS A 5 18.48 7.15 -17.42
N LYS A 6 19.44 6.23 -17.49
CA LYS A 6 19.42 4.99 -16.67
C LYS A 6 19.18 5.38 -15.21
N GLN A 7 17.99 5.08 -14.70
CA GLN A 7 17.59 5.42 -13.34
C GLN A 7 18.21 4.43 -12.35
N GLY A 8 18.41 4.88 -11.12
CA GLY A 8 18.99 4.06 -10.06
C GLY A 8 18.07 2.91 -9.64
N PRO A 9 18.60 1.84 -9.03
CA PRO A 9 17.80 0.71 -8.54
C PRO A 9 16.73 1.14 -7.51
N ALA A 10 16.99 2.19 -6.72
CA ALA A 10 15.99 2.77 -5.81
C ALA A 10 14.73 3.30 -6.51
N PHE A 11 14.87 3.88 -7.70
CA PHE A 11 13.72 4.38 -8.45
C PHE A 11 12.78 3.26 -8.88
N TYR A 12 13.34 2.13 -9.32
CA TYR A 12 12.54 0.98 -9.72
C TYR A 12 11.81 0.36 -8.53
N ALA A 13 12.45 0.33 -7.35
CA ALA A 13 11.80 -0.11 -6.12
C ALA A 13 10.64 0.82 -5.71
N ASP A 14 10.84 2.14 -5.75
CA ASP A 14 9.78 3.12 -5.48
C ASP A 14 8.63 3.01 -6.51
N ALA A 15 8.95 2.80 -7.79
CA ALA A 15 7.95 2.62 -8.84
C ALA A 15 7.13 1.33 -8.66
N VAL A 16 7.77 0.23 -8.25
CA VAL A 16 7.07 -1.02 -7.91
C VAL A 16 6.17 -0.81 -6.69
N ALA A 17 6.65 -0.10 -5.66
CA ALA A 17 5.83 0.23 -4.50
C ALA A 17 4.59 1.04 -4.87
N VAL A 18 4.72 1.99 -5.80
CA VAL A 18 3.60 2.76 -6.35
C VAL A 18 2.59 1.83 -7.02
N ILE A 19 3.02 0.96 -7.92
CA ILE A 19 2.10 0.04 -8.62
C ILE A 19 1.39 -0.88 -7.63
N LEU A 20 2.10 -1.42 -6.64
CA LEU A 20 1.54 -2.28 -5.61
C LEU A 20 0.58 -1.54 -4.67
N GLY A 21 0.87 -0.28 -4.33
CA GLY A 21 -0.02 0.56 -3.53
C GLY A 21 -1.33 0.89 -4.28
N ILE A 22 -1.26 1.14 -5.59
CA ILE A 22 -2.46 1.33 -6.43
C ILE A 22 -3.26 0.02 -6.48
N ALA A 23 -2.61 -1.10 -6.77
CA ALA A 23 -3.25 -2.41 -6.78
C ALA A 23 -3.93 -2.71 -5.44
N GLY A 24 -3.24 -2.50 -4.31
CA GLY A 24 -3.79 -2.65 -2.97
C GLY A 24 -5.01 -1.76 -2.72
N THR A 25 -5.00 -0.51 -3.21
CA THR A 25 -6.13 0.43 -3.10
C THR A 25 -7.35 -0.03 -3.91
N ILE A 26 -7.14 -0.56 -5.12
CA ILE A 26 -8.21 -1.13 -5.95
C ILE A 26 -8.80 -2.36 -5.24
N VAL A 27 -7.96 -3.28 -4.76
CA VAL A 27 -8.40 -4.49 -4.06
C VAL A 27 -9.13 -4.12 -2.75
N MET A 28 -8.70 -3.08 -2.04
CA MET A 28 -9.39 -2.55 -0.87
C MET A 28 -10.81 -2.06 -1.21
N SER A 29 -10.95 -1.37 -2.35
CA SER A 29 -12.25 -0.87 -2.82
C SER A 29 -13.19 -2.02 -3.18
N VAL A 30 -12.65 -3.06 -3.82
CA VAL A 30 -13.38 -4.30 -4.12
C VAL A 30 -13.79 -5.01 -2.83
N CYS A 31 -12.91 -5.08 -1.84
CA CYS A 31 -13.22 -5.68 -0.55
C CYS A 31 -14.36 -4.97 0.19
N HIS A 32 -14.42 -3.64 0.09
CA HIS A 32 -15.48 -2.84 0.71
C HIS A 32 -16.85 -3.06 0.05
N THR A 33 -16.90 -3.28 -1.26
CA THR A 33 -18.17 -3.39 -2.02
C THR A 33 -18.71 -4.82 -2.14
N MET A 34 -17.94 -5.84 -1.70
CA MET A 34 -18.32 -7.25 -1.83
C MET A 34 -19.43 -7.72 -0.89
N ASP A 35 -19.56 -7.08 0.28
CA ASP A 35 -20.56 -7.47 1.28
C ASP A 35 -21.03 -6.25 2.06
N THR A 36 -22.34 -5.99 2.02
CA THR A 36 -22.97 -4.89 2.75
C THR A 36 -23.04 -5.15 4.26
N ALA A 37 -22.90 -6.41 4.69
CA ALA A 37 -22.86 -6.76 6.10
C ALA A 37 -21.49 -6.52 6.74
N ASN A 38 -20.41 -6.48 5.95
CA ASN A 38 -19.04 -6.35 6.45
C ASN A 38 -18.21 -5.27 5.69
N PRO A 39 -18.71 -4.03 5.56
CA PRO A 39 -17.96 -2.96 4.93
C PRO A 39 -16.70 -2.63 5.74
N LEU A 40 -15.66 -2.15 5.05
CA LEU A 40 -14.51 -1.55 5.75
C LEU A 40 -14.96 -0.30 6.51
N ASN A 41 -14.59 -0.21 7.79
CA ASN A 41 -14.88 0.98 8.58
C ASN A 41 -14.07 2.17 8.05
N SER A 42 -14.70 3.35 8.01
CA SER A 42 -14.04 4.60 7.60
C SER A 42 -13.34 4.50 6.23
N PHE A 43 -13.98 3.84 5.26
CA PHE A 43 -13.41 3.58 3.92
C PHE A 43 -12.82 4.84 3.25
N GLY A 44 -13.49 5.99 3.36
CA GLY A 44 -12.97 7.26 2.82
C GLY A 44 -11.61 7.66 3.41
N LYS A 45 -11.39 7.44 4.71
CA LYS A 45 -10.11 7.66 5.39
C LYS A 45 -9.03 6.71 4.87
N LEU A 46 -9.37 5.44 4.66
CA LEU A 46 -8.44 4.43 4.15
C LEU A 46 -7.97 4.76 2.72
N VAL A 47 -8.91 5.12 1.84
CA VAL A 47 -8.58 5.59 0.49
C VAL A 47 -7.70 6.83 0.55
N ALA A 48 -8.03 7.81 1.40
CA ALA A 48 -7.23 9.01 1.56
C ALA A 48 -5.80 8.69 2.00
N PHE A 49 -5.60 7.81 2.99
CA PHE A 49 -4.28 7.40 3.44
C PHE A 49 -3.48 6.67 2.36
N ALA A 50 -4.12 5.76 1.61
CA ALA A 50 -3.45 5.05 0.53
C ALA A 50 -3.03 6.00 -0.60
N VAL A 51 -3.92 6.92 -1.01
CA VAL A 51 -3.61 7.94 -2.03
C VAL A 51 -2.52 8.91 -1.54
N LEU A 52 -2.57 9.35 -0.29
CA LEU A 52 -1.53 10.22 0.28
C LEU A 52 -0.17 9.52 0.33
N ALA A 53 -0.12 8.23 0.72
CA ALA A 53 1.11 7.45 0.69
C ALA A 53 1.70 7.40 -0.73
N MET A 54 0.86 7.16 -1.73
CA MET A 54 1.24 7.13 -3.14
C MET A 54 1.79 8.47 -3.63
N VAL A 55 1.13 9.58 -3.29
CA VAL A 55 1.59 10.93 -3.61
C VAL A 55 2.94 11.23 -2.95
N LEU A 56 3.13 10.81 -1.69
CA LEU A 56 4.39 10.98 -0.98
C LEU A 56 5.54 10.20 -1.63
N VAL A 57 5.30 8.99 -2.13
CA VAL A 57 6.33 8.23 -2.88
C VAL A 57 6.67 8.93 -4.20
N CYS A 58 5.68 9.40 -4.95
CA CYS A 58 5.93 10.19 -6.17
C CYS A 58 6.70 11.48 -5.87
N ALA A 59 6.37 12.16 -4.78
CA ALA A 59 7.08 13.35 -4.32
C ALA A 59 8.51 13.02 -3.86
N SER A 60 8.73 11.87 -3.23
CA SER A 60 10.06 11.42 -2.80
C SER A 60 10.97 11.18 -4.01
N ILE A 61 10.45 10.59 -5.09
CA ILE A 61 11.12 10.41 -6.38
C ILE A 61 11.44 11.76 -7.03
N ALA A 62 10.55 12.74 -6.96
CA ALA A 62 10.80 14.07 -7.52
C ALA A 62 11.86 14.85 -6.71
N ALA A 63 11.80 14.78 -5.38
CA ALA A 63 12.73 15.44 -4.46
C ALA A 63 14.14 14.83 -4.53
N ALA A 64 14.23 13.51 -4.75
CA ALA A 64 15.45 12.78 -5.03
C ALA A 64 16.35 13.44 -6.08
N ASN A 65 15.71 13.88 -7.17
CA ASN A 65 16.40 14.47 -8.32
C ASN A 65 16.95 15.88 -8.03
N ARG A 66 16.56 16.48 -6.89
CA ARG A 66 16.93 17.85 -6.47
C ARG A 66 17.91 17.90 -5.29
N LYS A 67 18.62 16.80 -4.98
CA LYS A 67 19.66 16.69 -3.91
C LYS A 67 19.17 16.91 -2.46
N LYS A 68 17.85 16.88 -2.19
CA LYS A 68 17.30 17.00 -0.83
C LYS A 68 16.97 15.63 -0.23
N ASP A 69 17.97 14.96 0.32
CA ASP A 69 17.84 13.56 0.75
C ASP A 69 16.92 13.38 1.97
N VAL A 70 16.97 14.32 2.93
CA VAL A 70 16.14 14.25 4.16
C VAL A 70 14.64 14.33 3.86
N VAL A 71 14.23 15.20 2.93
CA VAL A 71 12.82 15.38 2.56
C VAL A 71 12.28 14.14 1.86
N SER A 72 13.09 13.53 0.98
CA SER A 72 12.73 12.30 0.30
C SER A 72 12.60 11.13 1.27
N LEU A 73 13.53 11.01 2.23
CA LEU A 73 13.49 9.99 3.27
C LEU A 73 12.24 10.14 4.17
N LEU A 74 11.95 11.35 4.65
CA LEU A 74 10.76 11.62 5.47
C LEU A 74 9.47 11.29 4.71
N ALA A 75 9.40 11.61 3.41
CA ALA A 75 8.24 11.26 2.59
C ALA A 75 8.04 9.74 2.49
N VAL A 76 9.12 8.97 2.31
CA VAL A 76 9.07 7.49 2.29
C VAL A 76 8.64 6.94 3.66
N MET A 77 9.19 7.47 4.76
CA MET A 77 8.78 7.04 6.11
C MET A 77 7.30 7.32 6.39
N CYS A 78 6.80 8.49 6.01
CA CYS A 78 5.39 8.83 6.13
C CYS A 78 4.51 7.90 5.26
N ALA A 79 4.95 7.57 4.04
CA ALA A 79 4.22 6.63 3.19
C ALA A 79 4.13 5.24 3.82
N ILE A 80 5.22 4.72 4.40
CA ILE A 80 5.24 3.45 5.12
C ILE A 80 4.29 3.47 6.31
N ALA A 81 4.29 4.55 7.09
CA ALA A 81 3.38 4.70 8.24
C ALA A 81 1.91 4.67 7.81
N LEU A 82 1.54 5.42 6.75
CA LEU A 82 0.18 5.46 6.22
C LEU A 82 -0.30 4.11 5.66
N LEU A 83 0.58 3.36 4.99
CA LEU A 83 0.25 2.00 4.51
C LEU A 83 0.10 1.02 5.67
N THR A 84 0.93 1.13 6.71
CA THR A 84 0.82 0.31 7.92
C THR A 84 -0.48 0.58 8.67
N LEU A 85 -0.88 1.85 8.80
CA LEU A 85 -2.16 2.23 9.39
C LEU A 85 -3.35 1.66 8.59
N ASN A 86 -3.28 1.67 7.26
CA ASN A 86 -4.30 1.01 6.43
C ASN A 86 -4.43 -0.48 6.75
N ILE A 87 -3.31 -1.19 6.84
CA ILE A 87 -3.30 -2.62 7.17
C ILE A 87 -3.95 -2.86 8.54
N GLY A 88 -3.58 -2.07 9.55
CA GLY A 88 -4.13 -2.20 10.91
C GLY A 88 -5.65 -2.01 10.97
N GLU A 89 -6.17 -1.01 10.25
CA GLU A 89 -7.61 -0.71 10.19
C GLU A 89 -8.39 -1.77 9.40
N ILE A 90 -7.80 -2.29 8.31
CA ILE A 90 -8.38 -3.40 7.53
C ILE A 90 -8.48 -4.64 8.41
N ILE A 91 -7.42 -5.01 9.12
CA ILE A 91 -7.43 -6.17 10.03
C ILE A 91 -8.49 -5.97 11.11
N SER A 92 -8.51 -4.80 11.75
CA SER A 92 -9.47 -4.49 12.82
C SER A 92 -10.93 -4.60 12.35
N SER A 93 -11.21 -4.15 11.12
CA SER A 93 -12.52 -4.26 10.48
C SER A 93 -12.90 -5.69 10.05
N ARG A 94 -11.99 -6.66 10.18
CA ARG A 94 -12.17 -8.04 9.72
C ARG A 94 -12.16 -9.07 10.86
N ILE A 95 -11.83 -8.68 12.10
CA ILE A 95 -11.74 -9.59 13.25
C ILE A 95 -13.05 -10.38 13.46
N LEU A 96 -14.20 -9.72 13.43
CA LEU A 96 -15.50 -10.36 13.66
C LEU A 96 -15.94 -11.26 12.50
N LEU A 97 -15.67 -10.85 11.26
CA LEU A 97 -15.93 -11.67 10.09
C LEU A 97 -15.12 -12.97 10.14
N ILE A 98 -13.83 -12.83 10.46
CA ILE A 98 -12.90 -13.95 10.60
C ILE A 98 -13.36 -14.89 11.71
N SER A 99 -13.64 -14.36 12.91
CA SER A 99 -14.09 -15.20 14.02
C SER A 99 -15.37 -15.97 13.68
N GLY A 100 -16.35 -15.35 13.02
CA GLY A 100 -17.58 -16.01 12.57
C GLY A 100 -17.34 -17.13 11.54
N LEU A 101 -16.48 -16.88 10.55
CA LEU A 101 -16.12 -17.88 9.52
C LEU A 101 -15.45 -19.12 10.10
N PHE A 102 -14.56 -18.94 11.08
CA PHE A 102 -13.79 -20.03 11.69
C PHE A 102 -14.53 -20.76 12.83
N SER A 103 -15.67 -20.24 13.31
CA SER A 103 -16.41 -20.84 14.44
C SER A 103 -17.73 -21.48 14.04
N TRP A 104 -18.70 -20.70 13.54
CA TRP A 104 -20.09 -21.16 13.38
C TRP A 104 -20.67 -20.95 11.98
N ASN A 105 -20.03 -20.16 11.11
CA ASN A 105 -20.54 -19.84 9.77
C ASN A 105 -19.55 -20.22 8.65
N SER A 106 -18.96 -21.41 8.73
CA SER A 106 -17.91 -21.86 7.81
C SER A 106 -18.40 -22.10 6.38
N GLN A 107 -19.71 -22.24 6.17
CA GLN A 107 -20.32 -22.40 4.83
C GLN A 107 -20.58 -21.06 4.12
N ASN A 108 -20.29 -19.92 4.76
CA ASN A 108 -20.49 -18.61 4.15
C ASN A 108 -19.44 -18.31 3.07
N MET A 109 -19.76 -18.70 1.84
CA MET A 109 -18.89 -18.51 0.66
C MET A 109 -18.58 -17.03 0.38
N ILE A 110 -19.52 -16.12 0.65
CA ILE A 110 -19.31 -14.67 0.47
C ILE A 110 -18.30 -14.15 1.49
N GLY A 111 -18.45 -14.53 2.76
CA GLY A 111 -17.52 -14.13 3.82
C GLY A 111 -16.09 -14.62 3.57
N TRP A 112 -15.92 -15.86 3.10
CA TRP A 112 -14.61 -16.38 2.69
C TRP A 112 -14.00 -15.58 1.54
N ARG A 113 -14.79 -15.18 0.56
CA ARG A 113 -14.33 -14.33 -0.54
C ARG A 113 -13.85 -12.97 -0.03
N VAL A 114 -14.61 -12.33 0.86
CA VAL A 114 -14.20 -11.06 1.49
C VAL A 114 -12.88 -11.23 2.27
N PHE A 115 -12.72 -12.34 2.99
CA PHE A 115 -11.49 -12.67 3.70
C PHE A 115 -10.28 -12.80 2.77
N TYR A 116 -10.38 -13.60 1.70
CA TYR A 116 -9.27 -13.77 0.75
C TYR A 116 -8.88 -12.48 0.05
N VAL A 117 -9.86 -11.65 -0.33
CA VAL A 117 -9.61 -10.35 -0.96
C VAL A 117 -8.98 -9.36 0.04
N SER A 118 -9.38 -9.42 1.32
CA SER A 118 -8.72 -8.65 2.39
C SER A 118 -7.25 -9.05 2.53
N ILE A 119 -6.95 -10.34 2.50
CA ILE A 119 -5.55 -10.84 2.55
C ILE A 119 -4.77 -10.34 1.33
N ALA A 120 -5.34 -10.45 0.12
CA ALA A 120 -4.69 -9.97 -1.09
C ALA A 120 -4.34 -8.48 -1.01
N CYS A 121 -5.26 -7.66 -0.48
CA CYS A 121 -5.03 -6.24 -0.24
C CYS A 121 -3.86 -6.00 0.74
N ILE A 122 -3.85 -6.70 1.87
CA ILE A 122 -2.77 -6.61 2.87
C ILE A 122 -1.44 -7.01 2.25
N VAL A 123 -1.39 -8.10 1.48
CA VAL A 123 -0.16 -8.56 0.81
C VAL A 123 0.35 -7.50 -0.18
N CYS A 124 -0.53 -6.85 -0.95
CA CYS A 124 -0.12 -5.74 -1.82
C CYS A 124 0.51 -4.59 -1.05
N PHE A 125 -0.09 -4.16 0.07
CA PHE A 125 0.46 -3.08 0.88
C PHE A 125 1.76 -3.47 1.59
N VAL A 126 1.87 -4.70 2.10
CA VAL A 126 3.11 -5.22 2.69
C VAL A 126 4.22 -5.27 1.64
N ALA A 127 3.93 -5.78 0.44
CA ALA A 127 4.91 -5.82 -0.64
C ALA A 127 5.34 -4.41 -1.09
N ALA A 128 4.41 -3.44 -1.11
CA ALA A 128 4.74 -2.04 -1.36
C ALA A 128 5.69 -1.48 -0.28
N ILE A 129 5.40 -1.73 1.00
CA ILE A 129 6.26 -1.32 2.12
C ILE A 129 7.65 -1.93 1.99
N LEU A 130 7.76 -3.23 1.71
CA LEU A 130 9.04 -3.90 1.53
C LEU A 130 9.84 -3.31 0.37
N ALA A 131 9.18 -2.99 -0.75
CA ALA A 131 9.80 -2.33 -1.88
C ALA A 131 10.32 -0.92 -1.51
N LEU A 132 9.56 -0.13 -0.73
CA LEU A 132 10.01 1.18 -0.22
C LEU A 132 11.21 1.07 0.72
N ILE A 133 11.20 0.09 1.62
CA ILE A 133 12.32 -0.17 2.54
C ILE A 133 13.57 -0.54 1.75
N VAL A 134 13.46 -1.48 0.81
CA VAL A 134 14.56 -1.86 -0.08
C VAL A 134 15.04 -0.67 -0.90
N GLY A 135 14.12 0.13 -1.47
CA GLY A 135 14.45 1.36 -2.20
C GLY A 135 15.23 2.36 -1.36
N ALA A 136 14.88 2.53 -0.08
CA ALA A 136 15.59 3.40 0.85
C ALA A 136 17.02 2.92 1.16
N PHE A 137 17.25 1.60 1.20
CA PHE A 137 18.59 1.03 1.44
C PHE A 137 19.45 0.92 0.16
N LEU A 138 18.85 0.92 -1.02
CA LEU A 138 19.56 0.88 -2.30
C LEU A 138 20.19 2.25 -2.61
N LYS A 139 21.37 2.52 -2.05
CA LYS A 139 22.20 3.68 -2.42
C LYS A 139 22.52 3.60 -3.92
N ASN A 140 21.96 4.50 -4.74
CA ASN A 140 22.42 4.89 -6.09
C ASN A 140 21.38 5.79 -6.79
N ARG A 141 20.97 6.92 -6.20
CA ARG A 141 20.42 8.01 -7.03
C ARG A 141 21.63 8.67 -7.67
N LYS A 142 21.88 8.40 -8.95
CA LYS A 142 22.99 9.03 -9.70
C LYS A 142 22.99 10.52 -9.38
N GLU A 143 23.97 10.94 -8.60
CA GLU A 143 24.23 12.34 -8.31
C GLU A 143 24.51 12.99 -9.65
N GLY A 144 23.52 13.72 -10.17
CA GLY A 144 23.66 14.55 -11.35
C GLY A 144 24.53 15.76 -11.05
#